data_AF-A0A6A5TW19-F1
#
_entry.id   AF-A0A6A5TW19-F1
#
_cell.length_a   1.000
_cell.length_b   1.000
_cell.length_c   1.000
_cell.angle_alpha   90.00
_cell.angle_beta   90.00
_cell.angle_gamma   90.00
#
_symmetry.space_group_name_H-M   'P 1'
#
loop_
_entity.id
_entity.type
_entity.pdbx_description
1 polymer ?
#
loop_
_entity_poly.entity_id
_entity_poly.type
_entity_poly.pdbx_seq_one_letter_code
_entity_poly.pdbx_strand_id
1 'polypeptide(L)'
;LHYYSQCISFPEWMSLLTICLSPLIAHVVSGTPPVSHISRTRPKWHDYLCHYNPTSIIWRYAAITDRRIRAIDWNNYDLASSNAIFWTTNGWDGSEQLALTAIPYCVRLPDCTHVRVVSGTVLKTVITTLQGLGALYTLAASLGQSYGIQVVHAFAVDNIFLPLAILGLLRFFAATWLTEDLFYSLPENLRGATSPQENSFSVTAQCHLKAINSYDNLDPCLMKAFELEGRFKPPRSSWPSRTFRMLYLMMVGGIWVIPISYTIPLTLFAGKNVEVVYSMTALLVISFFLFLLTISFVLYCVYFFQGKTTTTIIPCISKLWYKVYTFLLVGYMVIMIIVACIETNKDPWGKYSS
;
A
#
# COMPACT_ATOMS: atom_id res chain seq x y z
N LEU A 1 -33.75 -3.55 -20.12
CA LEU A 1 -32.40 -2.95 -20.12
C LEU A 1 -32.18 -2.29 -21.47
N HIS A 2 -32.27 -0.97 -21.55
CA HIS A 2 -31.84 -0.20 -22.73
C HIS A 2 -30.44 0.32 -22.44
N TYR A 3 -29.46 -0.06 -23.28
CA TYR A 3 -28.08 0.37 -23.18
C TYR A 3 -27.92 1.70 -23.94
N TYR A 4 -27.67 2.80 -23.23
CA TYR A 4 -27.54 4.17 -23.77
C TYR A 4 -26.12 4.74 -23.63
N SER A 5 -25.08 3.88 -23.63
CA SER A 5 -23.68 4.30 -23.63
C SER A 5 -23.30 5.19 -24.83
N GLN A 6 -24.14 5.24 -25.87
CA GLN A 6 -23.98 6.05 -27.08
C GLN A 6 -24.17 7.56 -26.87
N CYS A 7 -24.77 7.98 -25.74
CA CYS A 7 -25.05 9.40 -25.46
C CYS A 7 -23.92 10.11 -24.70
N ILE A 8 -22.79 9.44 -24.42
CA ILE A 8 -21.65 9.98 -23.70
C ILE A 8 -20.57 10.38 -24.71
N SER A 9 -20.17 11.64 -24.68
CA SER A 9 -19.11 12.16 -25.57
C SER A 9 -17.73 11.64 -25.16
N PHE A 10 -16.78 11.62 -26.11
CA PHE A 10 -15.41 11.19 -25.82
C PHE A 10 -14.74 11.97 -24.67
N PRO A 11 -14.87 13.31 -24.56
CA PRO A 11 -14.33 14.05 -23.42
C PRO A 11 -14.94 13.63 -22.07
N GLU A 12 -16.24 13.32 -22.04
CA GLU A 12 -16.91 12.83 -20.84
C GLU A 12 -16.39 11.44 -20.44
N TRP A 13 -16.16 10.55 -21.41
CA TRP A 13 -15.52 9.25 -21.17
C TRP A 13 -14.12 9.39 -20.56
N MET A 14 -13.30 10.30 -21.10
CA MET A 14 -11.97 10.56 -20.56
C MET A 14 -12.03 11.12 -19.13
N SER A 15 -12.99 11.99 -18.84
CA SER A 15 -13.22 12.50 -17.48
C SER A 15 -13.62 11.38 -16.51
N LEU A 16 -14.59 10.54 -16.90
CA LEU A 16 -15.07 9.41 -16.09
C LEU A 16 -13.96 8.40 -15.79
N LEU A 17 -13.18 8.01 -16.79
CA LEU A 17 -12.05 7.09 -16.61
C LEU A 17 -10.96 7.71 -15.73
N THR A 18 -10.71 9.02 -15.86
CA THR A 18 -9.73 9.72 -15.01
C THR A 18 -10.17 9.73 -13.55
N ILE A 19 -11.44 10.03 -13.28
CA ILE A 19 -12.00 10.03 -11.92
C ILE A 19 -11.97 8.60 -11.34
N CYS A 20 -12.40 7.61 -12.12
CA CYS A 20 -12.39 6.20 -11.75
C CYS A 20 -10.98 5.70 -11.39
N LEU A 21 -9.98 5.97 -12.24
CA LEU A 21 -8.63 5.46 -12.06
C LEU A 21 -7.82 6.26 -11.04
N SER A 22 -8.23 7.49 -10.70
CA SER A 22 -7.49 8.36 -9.78
C SER A 22 -7.22 7.72 -8.41
N PRO A 23 -8.19 7.13 -7.70
CA PRO A 23 -7.93 6.38 -6.48
C PRO A 23 -6.95 5.22 -6.64
N LEU A 24 -7.05 4.47 -7.74
CA LEU A 24 -6.16 3.33 -8.03
C LEU A 24 -4.73 3.79 -8.28
N ILE A 25 -4.56 4.80 -9.14
CA ILE A 25 -3.25 5.38 -9.45
C ILE A 25 -2.64 6.00 -8.20
N ALA A 26 -3.40 6.80 -7.45
CA ALA A 26 -2.93 7.40 -6.20
C ALA A 26 -2.50 6.32 -5.20
N HIS A 27 -3.25 5.22 -5.07
CA HIS A 27 -2.90 4.11 -4.19
C HIS A 27 -1.59 3.43 -4.61
N VAL A 28 -1.43 3.10 -5.90
CA VAL A 28 -0.24 2.41 -6.44
C VAL A 28 0.99 3.31 -6.41
N VAL A 29 0.89 4.54 -6.95
CA VAL A 29 2.01 5.49 -7.06
C VAL A 29 2.48 5.95 -5.67
N SER A 30 1.57 6.13 -4.73
CA SER A 30 1.96 6.52 -3.36
C SER A 30 2.47 5.34 -2.54
N GLY A 31 1.98 4.12 -2.81
CA GLY A 31 2.22 2.95 -1.98
C GLY A 31 3.49 2.16 -2.31
N THR A 32 3.96 2.25 -3.55
CA THR A 32 5.09 1.42 -4.02
C THR A 32 6.42 1.90 -3.41
N PRO A 33 7.22 1.01 -2.80
CA PRO A 33 8.53 1.37 -2.28
C PRO A 33 9.57 1.62 -3.40
N PRO A 34 10.59 2.45 -3.13
CA PRO A 34 11.79 2.47 -3.95
C PRO A 34 12.52 1.12 -3.86
N VAL A 35 12.87 0.57 -5.02
CA VAL A 35 13.54 -0.73 -5.14
C VAL A 35 15.06 -0.53 -5.05
N SER A 36 15.70 -1.31 -4.17
CA SER A 36 17.15 -1.35 -4.02
C SER A 36 17.69 -2.70 -4.43
N HIS A 37 18.72 -2.71 -5.29
CA HIS A 37 19.33 -3.94 -5.80
C HIS A 37 20.64 -4.23 -5.04
N ILE A 38 20.63 -5.27 -4.22
CA ILE A 38 21.82 -5.74 -3.49
C ILE A 38 22.40 -7.02 -4.12
N SER A 39 21.64 -7.72 -4.96
CA SER A 39 22.10 -8.86 -5.76
C SER A 39 22.49 -8.47 -7.19
N ARG A 40 23.37 -9.27 -7.81
CA ARG A 40 23.66 -9.21 -9.26
C ARG A 40 22.47 -9.66 -10.11
N THR A 41 21.56 -10.44 -9.55
CA THR A 41 20.33 -10.87 -10.23
C THR A 41 19.30 -9.75 -10.21
N ARG A 42 18.50 -9.61 -11.27
CA ARG A 42 17.38 -8.65 -11.31
C ARG A 42 16.04 -9.38 -11.12
N PRO A 43 15.06 -8.75 -10.45
CA PRO A 43 13.71 -9.30 -10.36
C PRO A 43 13.08 -9.37 -11.75
N LYS A 44 12.27 -10.39 -11.98
CA LYS A 44 11.44 -10.46 -13.19
C LYS A 44 10.28 -9.46 -13.07
N TRP A 45 9.69 -9.06 -14.20
CA TRP A 45 8.59 -8.10 -14.22
C TRP A 45 7.41 -8.51 -13.31
N HIS A 46 7.08 -9.81 -13.27
CA HIS A 46 6.00 -10.33 -12.45
C HIS A 46 6.29 -10.27 -10.94
N ASP A 47 7.56 -10.16 -10.54
CA ASP A 47 7.96 -10.01 -9.14
C ASP A 47 7.73 -8.59 -8.63
N TYR A 48 7.72 -7.60 -9.54
CA TYR A 48 7.32 -6.22 -9.21
C TYR A 48 5.82 -6.09 -9.04
N LEU A 49 5.03 -6.85 -9.80
CA LEU A 49 3.56 -6.76 -9.78
C LEU A 49 2.98 -6.99 -8.38
N CYS A 50 3.62 -7.85 -7.59
CA CYS A 50 3.19 -8.15 -6.22
C CYS A 50 3.33 -6.96 -5.26
N HIS A 51 4.18 -5.99 -5.55
CA HIS A 51 4.31 -4.76 -4.75
C HIS A 51 3.24 -3.73 -5.07
N TYR A 52 2.65 -3.78 -6.27
CA TYR A 52 1.52 -2.94 -6.67
C TYR A 52 0.18 -3.44 -6.12
N ASN A 53 0.16 -4.63 -5.51
CA ASN A 53 -1.04 -5.19 -4.89
C ASN A 53 -1.47 -4.34 -3.68
N PRO A 54 -2.73 -3.86 -3.60
CA PRO A 54 -3.23 -3.09 -2.46
C PRO A 54 -2.99 -3.78 -1.10
N THR A 55 -3.09 -5.11 -1.04
CA THR A 55 -2.80 -5.88 0.17
C THR A 55 -1.34 -5.70 0.61
N SER A 56 -0.37 -5.75 -0.32
CA SER A 56 1.05 -5.54 -0.01
C SER A 56 1.33 -4.11 0.46
N ILE A 57 0.69 -3.13 -0.18
CA ILE A 57 0.86 -1.70 0.10
C ILE A 57 0.37 -1.37 1.51
N ILE A 58 -0.83 -1.83 1.86
CA ILE A 58 -1.44 -1.59 3.17
C ILE A 58 -0.65 -2.32 4.27
N TRP A 59 -0.22 -3.57 4.01
CA TRP A 59 0.67 -4.29 4.92
C TRP A 59 1.93 -3.49 5.25
N ARG A 60 2.56 -2.88 4.23
CA ARG A 60 3.77 -2.06 4.42
C ARG A 60 3.52 -0.89 5.37
N TYR A 61 2.39 -0.19 5.27
CA TYR A 61 2.05 0.89 6.20
C TYR A 61 1.99 0.39 7.64
N ALA A 62 1.30 -0.74 7.87
CA ALA A 62 1.24 -1.34 9.20
C ALA A 62 2.62 -1.78 9.70
N ALA A 63 3.43 -2.40 8.85
CA ALA A 63 4.74 -2.92 9.22
C ALA A 63 5.74 -1.81 9.56
N ILE A 64 5.74 -0.69 8.83
CA ILE A 64 6.59 0.48 9.12
C ILE A 64 6.21 1.08 10.48
N THR A 65 4.93 1.32 10.72
CA THR A 65 4.46 1.88 12.00
C THR A 65 4.72 0.93 13.17
N ASP A 66 4.48 -0.38 13.00
CA ASP A 66 4.78 -1.38 14.03
C ASP A 66 6.28 -1.42 14.36
N ARG A 67 7.15 -1.37 13.33
CA ARG A 67 8.59 -1.32 13.52
C ARG A 67 9.02 -0.07 14.28
N ARG A 68 8.45 1.10 13.95
CA ARG A 68 8.72 2.34 14.68
C ARG A 68 8.35 2.24 16.16
N ILE A 69 7.19 1.66 16.47
CA ILE A 69 6.70 1.45 17.84
C ILE A 69 7.63 0.50 18.62
N ARG A 70 8.27 -0.46 17.93
CA ARG A 70 9.20 -1.42 18.54
C ARG A 70 10.64 -0.92 18.65
N ALA A 71 11.01 0.12 17.91
CA ALA A 71 12.35 0.69 17.93
C ALA A 71 12.68 1.31 19.31
N ILE A 72 13.82 0.95 19.87
CA ILE A 72 14.34 1.52 21.12
C ILE A 72 15.05 2.85 20.84
N ASP A 73 15.87 2.88 19.80
CA ASP A 73 16.48 4.08 19.23
C ASP A 73 16.08 4.17 17.75
N TRP A 74 15.60 5.34 17.32
CA TRP A 74 15.09 5.53 15.96
C TRP A 74 15.90 6.59 15.23
N ASN A 75 16.67 6.13 14.26
CA ASN A 75 17.71 6.91 13.61
C ASN A 75 17.38 7.06 12.11
N ASN A 76 18.06 7.95 11.40
CA ASN A 76 17.83 8.17 9.96
C ASN A 76 18.07 6.88 9.13
N TYR A 77 18.99 6.01 9.58
CA TYR A 77 19.24 4.70 8.97
C TYR A 77 18.05 3.73 9.11
N ASP A 78 17.36 3.74 10.25
CA ASP A 78 16.19 2.88 10.47
C ASP A 78 15.00 3.37 9.66
N LEU A 79 14.86 4.69 9.54
CA LEU A 79 13.87 5.29 8.65
C LEU A 79 14.12 4.89 7.19
N ALA A 80 15.36 5.04 6.69
CA ALA A 80 15.69 4.68 5.32
C ALA A 80 15.49 3.18 5.06
N SER A 81 16.06 2.33 5.90
CA SER A 81 16.00 0.88 5.71
C SER A 81 14.60 0.30 5.88
N SER A 82 13.72 0.95 6.66
CA SER A 82 12.31 0.55 6.77
C SER A 82 11.47 0.93 5.56
N ASN A 83 11.91 1.92 4.79
CA ASN A 83 11.21 2.35 3.59
C ASN A 83 11.73 1.67 2.31
N ALA A 84 12.98 1.21 2.31
CA ALA A 84 13.56 0.46 1.21
C ALA A 84 13.07 -0.99 1.14
N ILE A 85 12.98 -1.53 -0.07
CA ILE A 85 12.88 -2.96 -0.31
C ILE A 85 14.14 -3.43 -1.02
N PHE A 86 14.65 -4.59 -0.61
CA PHE A 86 15.90 -5.11 -1.14
C PHE A 86 15.65 -6.36 -1.96
N TRP A 87 16.21 -6.37 -3.17
CA TRP A 87 16.31 -7.59 -3.96
C TRP A 87 17.60 -8.34 -3.62
N THR A 88 17.45 -9.53 -3.06
CA THR A 88 18.54 -10.44 -2.66
C THR A 88 18.60 -11.65 -3.60
N THR A 89 19.62 -12.51 -3.44
CA THR A 89 19.70 -13.81 -4.14
C THR A 89 18.51 -14.73 -3.82
N ASN A 90 17.88 -14.56 -2.66
CA ASN A 90 16.73 -15.32 -2.21
C ASN A 90 15.38 -14.63 -2.53
N GLY A 91 15.41 -13.51 -3.28
CA GLY A 91 14.25 -12.72 -3.66
C GLY A 91 14.06 -11.46 -2.81
N TRP A 92 12.81 -10.99 -2.72
CA TRP A 92 12.46 -9.79 -1.96
C TRP A 92 12.64 -9.99 -0.46
N ASP A 93 13.38 -9.07 0.18
CA ASP A 93 13.58 -9.05 1.62
C ASP A 93 13.53 -7.61 2.15
N GLY A 94 12.78 -7.43 3.24
CA GLY A 94 12.60 -6.18 3.97
C GLY A 94 12.71 -6.39 5.48
N SER A 95 13.41 -7.46 5.90
CA SER A 95 13.64 -7.83 7.28
C SER A 95 14.51 -6.81 8.02
N GLU A 96 14.35 -6.75 9.35
CA GLU A 96 15.20 -5.94 10.23
C GLU A 96 16.69 -6.31 10.16
N GLN A 97 17.00 -7.59 9.91
CA GLN A 97 18.38 -8.05 9.75
C GLN A 97 19.01 -7.43 8.50
N LEU A 98 18.32 -7.52 7.37
CA LEU A 98 18.81 -6.98 6.10
C LEU A 98 18.90 -5.45 6.14
N ALA A 99 17.97 -4.79 6.83
CA ALA A 99 18.01 -3.34 7.05
C ALA A 99 19.34 -2.87 7.65
N LEU A 100 19.92 -3.65 8.58
CA LEU A 100 21.16 -3.32 9.27
C LEU A 100 22.41 -3.71 8.45
N THR A 101 22.34 -4.84 7.73
CA THR A 101 23.39 -5.23 6.78
C THR A 101 23.46 -4.29 5.58
N ALA A 102 22.34 -3.64 5.22
CA ALA A 102 22.26 -2.73 4.08
C ALA A 102 22.88 -1.34 4.33
N ILE A 103 23.18 -0.97 5.58
CA ILE A 103 23.69 0.36 5.95
C ILE A 103 24.91 0.81 5.12
N PRO A 104 25.95 -0.01 4.89
CA PRO A 104 27.13 0.40 4.11
C PRO A 104 26.84 0.72 2.65
N TYR A 105 25.71 0.25 2.12
CA TYR A 105 25.29 0.46 0.73
C TYR A 105 24.40 1.70 0.56
N CYS A 106 24.12 2.44 1.64
CA CYS A 106 23.32 3.65 1.59
C CYS A 106 24.12 4.81 1.01
N VAL A 107 23.66 5.35 -0.11
CA VAL A 107 24.28 6.48 -0.81
C VAL A 107 23.61 7.80 -0.42
N ARG A 108 22.28 7.77 -0.20
CA ARG A 108 21.49 8.94 0.21
C ARG A 108 20.65 8.58 1.41
N LEU A 109 20.86 9.33 2.49
CA LEU A 109 20.12 9.24 3.75
C LEU A 109 19.10 10.38 3.82
N PRO A 110 17.91 10.18 4.42
CA PRO A 110 17.05 11.28 4.79
C PRO A 110 17.73 12.21 5.81
N ASP A 111 17.46 13.51 5.68
CA ASP A 111 18.02 14.55 6.55
C ASP A 111 17.51 14.42 8.01
N CYS A 112 16.27 13.96 8.18
CA CYS A 112 15.57 13.86 9.45
C CYS A 112 15.11 12.42 9.75
N THR A 113 14.79 12.17 11.03
CA THR A 113 14.18 10.90 11.51
C THR A 113 12.69 10.77 11.20
N HIS A 114 12.12 11.81 10.59
CA HIS A 114 10.73 11.93 10.16
C HIS A 114 10.66 12.59 8.78
N VAL A 115 9.54 12.42 8.11
CA VAL A 115 9.29 13.00 6.79
C VAL A 115 9.21 14.51 6.87
N ARG A 116 9.85 15.21 5.92
CA ARG A 116 9.76 16.67 5.82
C ARG A 116 8.33 17.10 5.53
N VAL A 117 7.83 18.10 6.26
CA VAL A 117 6.46 18.63 6.15
C VAL A 117 6.15 19.06 4.72
N VAL A 118 7.12 19.65 4.02
CA VAL A 118 7.03 19.97 2.60
C VAL A 118 7.81 18.92 1.82
N SER A 119 7.14 17.82 1.47
CA SER A 119 7.69 16.74 0.64
C SER A 119 6.62 16.15 -0.27
N GLY A 120 7.07 15.52 -1.37
CA GLY A 120 6.17 14.79 -2.26
C GLY A 120 5.39 13.69 -1.53
N THR A 121 5.97 13.08 -0.49
CA THR A 121 5.32 12.02 0.28
C THR A 121 4.20 12.53 1.19
N VAL A 122 4.36 13.72 1.79
CA VAL A 122 3.27 14.38 2.54
C VAL A 122 2.14 14.75 1.59
N LEU A 123 2.45 15.34 0.42
CA LEU A 123 1.44 15.67 -0.59
C LEU A 123 0.66 14.42 -1.05
N LYS A 124 1.36 13.34 -1.39
CA LYS A 124 0.74 12.04 -1.72
C LYS A 124 -0.19 11.57 -0.61
N THR A 125 0.25 11.67 0.65
CA THR A 125 -0.55 11.26 1.80
C THR A 125 -1.80 12.11 1.94
N VAL A 126 -1.70 13.43 1.86
CA VAL A 126 -2.84 14.37 1.91
C VAL A 126 -3.85 14.05 0.81
N ILE A 127 -3.40 13.82 -0.42
CA ILE A 127 -4.29 13.45 -1.54
C ILE A 127 -5.02 12.14 -1.22
N THR A 128 -4.30 11.10 -0.83
CA THR A 128 -4.91 9.79 -0.52
C THR A 128 -5.86 9.83 0.68
N THR A 129 -5.58 10.64 1.70
CA THR A 129 -6.45 10.76 2.87
C THR A 129 -7.71 11.55 2.55
N LEU A 130 -7.61 12.64 1.78
CA LEU A 130 -8.78 13.39 1.32
C LEU A 130 -9.68 12.55 0.43
N GLN A 131 -9.11 11.79 -0.51
CA GLN A 131 -9.86 10.84 -1.34
C GLN A 131 -10.57 9.78 -0.47
N GLY A 132 -9.88 9.24 0.54
CA GLY A 132 -10.46 8.27 1.45
C GLY A 132 -11.58 8.83 2.34
N LEU A 133 -11.43 10.08 2.81
CA LEU A 133 -12.47 10.76 3.59
C LEU A 133 -13.70 11.05 2.73
N GLY A 134 -13.52 11.51 1.50
CA GLY A 134 -14.61 11.72 0.55
C GLY A 134 -15.37 10.43 0.26
N ALA A 135 -14.64 9.33 0.01
CA ALA A 135 -15.23 8.01 -0.20
C ALA A 135 -16.01 7.52 1.03
N LEU A 136 -15.44 7.67 2.23
CA LEU A 136 -16.10 7.29 3.48
C LEU A 136 -17.37 8.10 3.73
N TYR A 137 -17.34 9.42 3.47
CA TYR A 137 -18.50 10.29 3.59
C TYR A 137 -19.62 9.89 2.65
N THR A 138 -19.32 9.64 1.37
CA THR A 138 -20.31 9.20 0.37
C THR A 138 -20.95 7.88 0.77
N LEU A 139 -20.17 6.92 1.28
CA LEU A 139 -20.70 5.64 1.75
C LEU A 139 -21.55 5.78 3.01
N ALA A 140 -21.10 6.56 4.00
CA ALA A 140 -21.87 6.83 5.22
C ALA A 140 -23.21 7.51 4.90
N ALA A 141 -23.22 8.45 3.95
CA ALA A 141 -24.44 9.09 3.47
C ALA A 141 -25.39 8.09 2.81
N SER A 142 -24.86 7.14 2.00
CA SER A 142 -25.67 6.11 1.35
C SER A 142 -26.32 5.13 2.34
N LEU A 143 -25.63 4.81 3.44
CA LEU A 143 -26.18 3.98 4.52
C LEU A 143 -27.29 4.72 5.29
N GLY A 144 -27.15 6.02 5.50
CA GLY A 144 -28.13 6.85 6.21
C GLY A 144 -29.44 7.09 5.44
N GLN A 145 -29.45 6.92 4.11
CA GLN A 145 -30.62 7.18 3.25
C GLN A 145 -31.47 5.93 2.95
N SER A 146 -31.14 4.76 3.50
CA SER A 146 -31.85 3.47 3.25
C SER A 146 -33.24 3.35 3.93
N TYR A 147 -34.03 4.43 3.91
CA TYR A 147 -35.41 4.46 4.44
C TYR A 147 -36.49 4.32 3.35
N GLY A 148 -36.15 3.75 2.19
CA GLY A 148 -37.08 3.44 1.10
C GLY A 148 -37.51 1.96 1.06
N ILE A 149 -38.62 1.67 0.36
CA ILE A 149 -39.17 0.31 0.17
C ILE A 149 -38.34 -0.50 -0.85
N GLN A 150 -37.63 0.18 -1.76
CA GLN A 150 -36.69 -0.42 -2.71
C GLN A 150 -35.34 0.31 -2.63
N VAL A 151 -34.26 -0.46 -2.47
CA VAL A 151 -32.89 0.05 -2.52
C VAL A 151 -32.25 -0.45 -3.80
N VAL A 152 -31.96 0.47 -4.72
CA VAL A 152 -31.24 0.17 -5.97
C VAL A 152 -29.77 0.53 -5.75
N HIS A 153 -28.91 -0.47 -5.79
CA HIS A 153 -27.47 -0.26 -5.78
C HIS A 153 -26.95 -0.21 -7.22
N ALA A 154 -26.79 1.01 -7.74
CA ALA A 154 -26.14 1.26 -9.03
C ALA A 154 -24.80 1.95 -8.78
N PHE A 155 -23.71 1.36 -9.29
CA PHE A 155 -22.39 1.99 -9.28
C PHE A 155 -22.05 2.37 -10.72
N ALA A 156 -21.88 3.65 -10.97
CA ALA A 156 -21.33 4.12 -12.24
C ALA A 156 -19.80 3.93 -12.29
N VAL A 157 -19.22 4.05 -13.49
CA VAL A 157 -17.78 3.88 -13.74
C VAL A 157 -16.91 4.71 -12.80
N ASP A 158 -17.33 5.93 -12.47
CA ASP A 158 -16.61 6.85 -11.59
C ASP A 158 -16.43 6.32 -10.15
N ASN A 159 -17.30 5.42 -9.69
CA ASN A 159 -17.32 4.94 -8.31
C ASN A 159 -16.74 3.52 -8.11
N ILE A 160 -16.27 2.86 -9.17
CA ILE A 160 -15.74 1.47 -9.10
C ILE A 160 -14.59 1.35 -8.09
N PHE A 161 -13.60 2.24 -8.15
CA PHE A 161 -12.43 2.20 -7.25
C PHE A 161 -12.60 3.07 -6.01
N LEU A 162 -13.80 3.62 -5.76
CA LEU A 162 -14.06 4.44 -4.58
C LEU A 162 -13.74 3.70 -3.27
N PRO A 163 -14.06 2.40 -3.09
CA PRO A 163 -13.71 1.70 -1.85
C PRO A 163 -12.20 1.52 -1.64
N LEU A 164 -11.39 1.56 -2.71
CA LEU A 164 -9.92 1.55 -2.61
C LEU A 164 -9.39 2.86 -2.00
N ALA A 165 -10.09 3.98 -2.19
CA ALA A 165 -9.74 5.25 -1.57
C ALA A 165 -9.86 5.18 -0.03
N ILE A 166 -10.85 4.47 0.51
CA ILE A 166 -11.02 4.28 1.97
C ILE A 166 -9.79 3.57 2.55
N LEU A 167 -9.25 2.58 1.83
CA LEU A 167 -8.02 1.89 2.25
C LEU A 167 -6.81 2.84 2.30
N GLY A 168 -6.85 3.94 1.53
CA GLY A 168 -5.88 5.03 1.62
C GLY A 168 -5.83 5.71 3.00
N LEU A 169 -6.91 5.69 3.78
CA LEU A 169 -6.92 6.25 5.15
C LEU A 169 -5.93 5.53 6.06
N LEU A 170 -5.70 4.23 5.85
CA LEU A 170 -4.76 3.45 6.64
C LEU A 170 -3.30 3.89 6.46
N ARG A 171 -3.00 4.64 5.40
CA ARG A 171 -1.69 5.25 5.18
C ARG A 171 -1.34 6.29 6.24
N PHE A 172 -2.34 6.93 6.84
CA PHE A 172 -2.14 8.01 7.81
C PHE A 172 -1.26 7.57 8.99
N PHE A 173 -1.39 6.32 9.45
CA PHE A 173 -0.58 5.76 10.53
C PHE A 173 0.92 5.69 10.23
N ALA A 174 1.30 5.60 8.97
CA ALA A 174 2.69 5.52 8.52
C ALA A 174 3.21 6.85 7.98
N ALA A 175 2.36 7.87 7.85
CA ALA A 175 2.63 9.11 7.13
C ALA A 175 3.91 9.82 7.57
N THR A 176 4.16 9.87 8.87
CA THR A 176 5.31 10.56 9.48
C THR A 176 6.64 9.83 9.26
N TRP A 177 6.60 8.56 8.89
CA TRP A 177 7.77 7.69 8.71
C TRP A 177 7.87 7.10 7.30
N LEU A 178 7.06 7.57 6.35
CA LEU A 178 7.07 7.10 4.99
C LEU A 178 7.89 8.04 4.11
N THR A 179 9.06 7.61 3.62
CA THR A 179 9.94 8.44 2.80
C THR A 179 10.38 7.74 1.53
N GLU A 180 10.60 8.54 0.48
CA GLU A 180 11.16 8.12 -0.80
C GLU A 180 12.57 8.73 -1.02
N ASP A 181 13.04 9.58 -0.10
CA ASP A 181 14.33 10.28 -0.16
C ASP A 181 15.49 9.38 0.29
N LEU A 182 15.60 8.20 -0.31
CA LEU A 182 16.63 7.22 0.01
C LEU A 182 17.15 6.54 -1.24
N PHE A 183 18.44 6.20 -1.23
CA PHE A 183 19.06 5.47 -2.32
C PHE A 183 20.12 4.50 -1.80
N TYR A 184 20.02 3.25 -2.23
CA TYR A 184 21.02 2.22 -1.95
C TYR A 184 21.63 1.75 -3.27
N SER A 185 22.96 1.68 -3.31
CA SER A 185 23.70 1.22 -4.49
C SER A 185 24.87 0.32 -4.10
N LEU A 186 25.09 -0.71 -4.91
CA LEU A 186 26.25 -1.59 -4.76
C LEU A 186 27.51 -0.86 -5.30
N PRO A 187 28.68 -0.97 -4.63
CA PRO A 187 29.92 -0.30 -5.07
C PRO A 187 30.36 -0.63 -6.50
N GLU A 188 30.03 -1.83 -7.01
CA GLU A 188 30.30 -2.21 -8.40
C GLU A 188 29.54 -1.33 -9.41
N ASN A 189 28.34 -0.86 -9.07
CA ASN A 189 27.53 0.01 -9.95
C ASN A 189 28.04 1.46 -9.99
N LEU A 190 28.74 1.92 -8.95
CA LEU A 190 29.40 3.23 -8.93
C LEU A 190 30.63 3.29 -9.85
N ARG A 191 31.31 2.15 -10.06
CA ARG A 191 32.47 2.06 -10.96
C ARG A 191 32.08 2.02 -12.45
N GLY A 192 30.84 1.68 -12.79
CA GLY A 192 30.34 1.66 -14.18
C GLY A 192 29.82 3.01 -14.69
N ALA A 193 29.71 4.03 -13.84
CA ALA A 193 29.11 5.32 -14.16
C ALA A 193 30.14 6.48 -14.15
N THR A 194 31.31 6.27 -14.77
CA THR A 194 32.28 7.33 -15.06
C THR A 194 32.48 7.35 -16.58
N SER A 195 31.91 8.32 -17.33
CA SER A 195 32.51 9.64 -17.66
C SER A 195 31.64 10.34 -18.75
N PRO A 196 31.78 11.65 -19.10
CA PRO A 196 31.98 12.88 -18.32
C PRO A 196 30.94 14.00 -18.65
N GLN A 197 31.01 15.12 -17.90
CA GLN A 197 30.49 16.49 -18.22
C GLN A 197 28.97 16.73 -17.91
N GLU A 198 28.48 17.74 -17.16
CA GLU A 198 29.02 18.97 -16.55
C GLU A 198 28.01 19.53 -15.50
N ASN A 199 28.56 20.15 -14.45
CA ASN A 199 28.07 21.31 -13.67
C ASN A 199 26.96 21.23 -12.57
N SER A 200 27.50 21.32 -11.34
CA SER A 200 27.07 22.14 -10.18
C SER A 200 25.84 21.75 -9.36
N PHE A 201 26.03 20.83 -8.40
CA PHE A 201 25.64 21.08 -7.00
C PHE A 201 26.54 20.30 -6.04
N SER A 202 27.44 21.00 -5.37
CA SER A 202 28.26 20.48 -4.27
C SER A 202 27.39 20.17 -3.06
N VAL A 203 27.26 18.88 -2.70
CA VAL A 203 26.79 18.48 -1.37
C VAL A 203 27.82 17.57 -0.73
N THR A 204 28.50 18.18 0.23
CA THR A 204 29.40 17.65 1.23
C THR A 204 28.83 16.38 1.88
N ALA A 205 29.21 15.21 1.39
CA ALA A 205 29.13 13.93 2.11
C ALA A 205 30.52 13.34 2.36
N GLN A 206 31.52 14.22 2.45
CA GLN A 206 32.77 13.96 3.17
C GLN A 206 32.54 14.21 4.65
N CYS A 207 31.95 13.22 5.34
CA CYS A 207 32.12 13.12 6.79
C CYS A 207 32.01 11.65 7.23
N HIS A 208 33.08 11.19 7.87
CA HIS A 208 33.20 9.94 8.65
C HIS A 208 33.42 8.59 7.96
N LEU A 209 34.08 8.56 6.80
CA LEU A 209 34.93 7.41 6.41
C LEU A 209 36.40 7.82 6.45
N LYS A 210 36.82 8.31 7.62
CA LYS A 210 38.23 8.33 7.97
C LYS A 210 38.62 6.88 8.12
N ALA A 211 39.47 6.42 7.22
CA ALA A 211 40.13 5.13 7.27
C ALA A 211 40.57 4.83 8.71
N ILE A 212 39.85 3.90 9.36
CA ILE A 212 40.37 3.17 10.50
C ILE A 212 41.30 2.12 9.89
N ASN A 213 42.50 2.56 9.52
CA ASN A 213 43.64 1.66 9.44
C ASN A 213 44.12 1.46 10.88
N SER A 214 43.93 0.26 11.43
CA SER A 214 44.89 -0.42 12.31
C SER A 214 44.20 -1.57 13.09
N TYR A 215 44.58 -2.80 12.74
CA TYR A 215 44.65 -4.01 13.57
C TYR A 215 43.53 -4.29 14.59
N ASP A 216 42.58 -5.14 14.23
CA ASP A 216 42.42 -6.48 14.85
C ASP A 216 41.38 -7.32 14.11
N ASN A 217 41.71 -8.60 13.91
CA ASN A 217 40.94 -9.59 13.17
C ASN A 217 39.68 -10.03 13.94
N LEU A 218 38.69 -9.16 14.07
CA LEU A 218 37.30 -9.58 14.31
C LEU A 218 36.44 -9.14 13.13
N ASP A 219 35.74 -10.12 12.56
CA ASP A 219 34.83 -9.94 11.44
C ASP A 219 33.80 -8.84 11.80
N PRO A 220 33.77 -7.67 11.13
CA PRO A 220 32.89 -6.56 11.47
C PRO A 220 31.41 -6.94 11.48
N CYS A 221 31.05 -8.04 10.80
CA CYS A 221 29.72 -8.61 10.76
C CYS A 221 29.30 -9.24 12.11
N LEU A 222 30.24 -9.82 12.85
CA LEU A 222 29.98 -10.55 14.10
C LEU A 222 29.74 -9.62 15.29
N MET A 223 30.48 -8.52 15.41
CA MET A 223 30.23 -7.50 16.45
C MET A 223 28.89 -6.78 16.23
N LYS A 224 28.55 -6.49 14.96
CA LYS A 224 27.29 -5.81 14.59
C LYS A 224 26.07 -6.72 14.79
N ALA A 225 26.24 -8.04 14.74
CA ALA A 225 25.22 -9.04 15.04
C ALA A 225 24.83 -9.08 16.53
N PHE A 226 25.74 -8.76 17.45
CA PHE A 226 25.43 -8.67 18.89
C PHE A 226 24.72 -7.37 19.27
N GLU A 227 24.97 -6.25 18.58
CA GLU A 227 24.15 -5.02 18.72
C GLU A 227 22.76 -5.16 18.08
N LEU A 228 22.59 -6.15 17.19
CA LEU A 228 21.39 -6.42 16.39
C LEU A 228 20.18 -6.83 17.24
N GLU A 229 20.40 -7.59 18.32
CA GLU A 229 19.34 -8.12 19.20
C GLU A 229 18.75 -7.06 20.14
N GLY A 230 19.36 -5.87 20.22
CA GLY A 230 18.98 -4.81 21.16
C GLY A 230 18.23 -3.62 20.59
N ARG A 231 18.11 -3.45 19.26
CA ARG A 231 17.54 -2.22 18.67
C ARG A 231 16.02 -2.23 18.51
N PHE A 232 15.43 -3.41 18.31
CA PHE A 232 13.98 -3.57 18.18
C PHE A 232 13.45 -4.53 19.24
N LYS A 233 12.41 -4.10 19.96
CA LYS A 233 11.68 -4.99 20.87
C LYS A 233 11.00 -6.10 20.07
N PRO A 234 10.99 -7.36 20.54
CA PRO A 234 10.36 -8.45 19.82
C PRO A 234 8.84 -8.21 19.71
N PRO A 235 8.21 -8.54 18.57
CA PRO A 235 6.79 -8.26 18.34
C PRO A 235 5.87 -8.88 19.39
N ARG A 236 6.24 -10.03 19.95
CA ARG A 236 5.43 -10.67 20.99
C ARG A 236 5.59 -10.02 22.36
N SER A 237 6.69 -9.36 22.68
CA SER A 237 6.90 -8.81 24.03
C SER A 237 6.39 -7.37 24.19
N SER A 238 6.21 -6.64 23.10
CA SER A 238 5.83 -5.22 23.14
C SER A 238 4.29 -5.05 23.18
N TRP A 239 3.77 -4.61 24.33
CA TRP A 239 2.36 -4.24 24.49
C TRP A 239 1.89 -3.17 23.49
N PRO A 240 2.63 -2.06 23.28
CA PRO A 240 2.27 -1.05 22.28
C PRO A 240 2.12 -1.63 20.86
N SER A 241 3.01 -2.54 20.46
CA SER A 241 2.93 -3.23 19.15
C SER A 241 1.69 -4.14 19.05
N ARG A 242 1.34 -4.83 20.14
CA ARG A 242 0.12 -5.66 20.17
C ARG A 242 -1.14 -4.79 20.03
N THR A 243 -1.23 -3.70 20.81
CA THR A 243 -2.36 -2.77 20.74
C THR A 243 -2.49 -2.16 19.35
N PHE A 244 -1.39 -1.71 18.74
CA PHE A 244 -1.40 -1.17 17.38
C PHE A 244 -1.88 -2.19 16.35
N ARG A 245 -1.36 -3.42 16.37
CA ARG A 245 -1.80 -4.48 15.43
C ARG A 245 -3.27 -4.83 15.58
N MET A 246 -3.78 -4.88 16.81
CA MET A 246 -5.22 -5.13 17.06
C MET A 246 -6.08 -3.96 16.58
N LEU A 247 -5.67 -2.72 16.85
CA LEU A 247 -6.37 -1.52 16.36
C LEU A 247 -6.39 -1.48 14.83
N TYR A 248 -5.24 -1.73 14.19
CA TYR A 248 -5.13 -1.74 12.74
C TYR A 248 -5.98 -2.86 12.11
N LEU A 249 -5.96 -4.05 12.71
CA LEU A 249 -6.79 -5.18 12.29
C LEU A 249 -8.28 -4.89 12.45
N MET A 250 -8.68 -4.22 13.54
CA MET A 250 -10.05 -3.80 13.77
C MET A 250 -10.51 -2.79 12.71
N MET A 251 -9.66 -1.85 12.29
CA MET A 251 -9.98 -0.92 11.21
C MET A 251 -10.12 -1.62 9.85
N VAL A 252 -9.20 -2.55 9.53
CA VAL A 252 -9.31 -3.38 8.31
C VAL A 252 -10.57 -4.24 8.36
N GLY A 253 -10.89 -4.82 9.52
CA GLY A 253 -12.13 -5.57 9.75
C GLY A 253 -13.38 -4.70 9.58
N GLY A 254 -13.36 -3.47 10.08
CA GLY A 254 -14.44 -2.50 9.88
C GLY A 254 -14.67 -2.20 8.39
N ILE A 255 -13.59 -1.99 7.62
CA ILE A 255 -13.68 -1.79 6.16
C ILE A 255 -14.17 -3.07 5.46
N TRP A 256 -13.78 -4.26 5.93
CA TRP A 256 -14.23 -5.55 5.41
C TRP A 256 -15.73 -5.81 5.66
N VAL A 257 -16.29 -5.31 6.76
CA VAL A 257 -17.73 -5.42 7.05
C VAL A 257 -18.59 -4.58 6.09
N ILE A 258 -18.06 -3.47 5.56
CA ILE A 258 -18.79 -2.58 4.64
C ILE A 258 -19.38 -3.36 3.46
N PRO A 259 -18.60 -4.05 2.59
CA PRO A 259 -19.16 -4.76 1.45
C PRO A 259 -20.09 -5.92 1.87
N ILE A 260 -19.89 -6.54 3.05
CA ILE A 260 -20.82 -7.55 3.58
C ILE A 260 -22.18 -6.92 3.86
N SER A 261 -22.21 -5.74 4.46
CA SER A 261 -23.46 -5.01 4.73
C SER A 261 -24.21 -4.62 3.45
N TYR A 262 -23.51 -4.48 2.32
CA TYR A 262 -24.14 -4.28 1.00
C TYR A 262 -24.69 -5.58 0.41
N THR A 263 -24.13 -6.76 0.73
CA THR A 263 -24.69 -8.06 0.28
C THR A 263 -25.86 -8.54 1.11
N ILE A 264 -25.82 -8.29 2.43
CA ILE A 264 -26.86 -8.69 3.37
C ILE A 264 -27.37 -7.38 3.99
N PRO A 265 -28.44 -6.78 3.44
CA PRO A 265 -28.94 -5.51 3.94
C PRO A 265 -29.33 -5.68 5.40
N LEU A 266 -28.77 -4.83 6.28
CA LEU A 266 -29.01 -4.88 7.73
C LEU A 266 -30.51 -4.80 8.10
N THR A 267 -31.33 -4.27 7.19
CA THR A 267 -32.78 -4.18 7.31
C THR A 267 -33.49 -5.53 7.32
N LEU A 268 -32.87 -6.60 6.77
CA LEU A 268 -33.36 -7.97 6.93
C LEU A 268 -33.30 -8.41 8.40
N PHE A 269 -32.26 -8.03 9.15
CA PHE A 269 -32.19 -8.29 10.59
C PHE A 269 -33.20 -7.45 11.39
N ALA A 270 -33.66 -6.33 10.83
CA ALA A 270 -34.73 -5.50 11.40
C ALA A 270 -36.15 -5.96 11.01
N GLY A 271 -36.29 -7.11 10.32
CA GLY A 271 -37.59 -7.69 9.97
C GLY A 271 -38.35 -6.94 8.86
N LYS A 272 -37.69 -6.06 8.10
CA LYS A 272 -38.30 -5.37 6.96
C LYS A 272 -37.93 -6.08 5.66
N ASN A 273 -38.94 -6.54 4.91
CA ASN A 273 -38.75 -7.09 3.56
C ASN A 273 -38.49 -5.94 2.59
N VAL A 274 -37.21 -5.59 2.41
CA VAL A 274 -36.76 -4.64 1.40
C VAL A 274 -36.30 -5.43 0.19
N GLU A 275 -36.90 -5.18 -0.97
CA GLU A 275 -36.38 -5.70 -2.24
C GLU A 275 -35.12 -4.91 -2.61
N VAL A 276 -34.00 -5.62 -2.72
CA VAL A 276 -32.72 -5.04 -3.15
C VAL A 276 -32.45 -5.47 -4.58
N VAL A 277 -32.28 -4.49 -5.46
CA VAL A 277 -31.94 -4.71 -6.87
C VAL A 277 -30.50 -4.26 -7.09
N TYR A 278 -29.67 -5.16 -7.61
CA TYR A 278 -28.27 -4.91 -7.93
C TYR A 278 -28.06 -4.85 -9.44
N SER A 279 -27.30 -3.86 -9.92
CA SER A 279 -26.72 -3.92 -11.27
C SER A 279 -25.58 -4.96 -11.31
N MET A 280 -25.18 -5.45 -12.49
CA MET A 280 -24.05 -6.39 -12.55
C MET A 280 -22.75 -5.71 -12.15
N THR A 281 -22.57 -4.44 -12.50
CA THR A 281 -21.44 -3.62 -12.04
C THR A 281 -21.39 -3.56 -10.52
N ALA A 282 -22.52 -3.31 -9.86
CA ALA A 282 -22.59 -3.31 -8.40
C ALA A 282 -22.18 -4.66 -7.80
N LEU A 283 -22.70 -5.75 -8.34
CA LEU A 283 -22.38 -7.10 -7.90
C LEU A 283 -20.88 -7.41 -8.08
N LEU A 284 -20.29 -7.02 -9.22
CA LEU A 284 -18.87 -7.20 -9.51
C LEU A 284 -17.97 -6.37 -8.59
N VAL A 285 -18.34 -5.12 -8.32
CA VAL A 285 -17.62 -4.25 -7.36
C VAL A 285 -17.65 -4.85 -5.97
N ILE A 286 -18.83 -5.23 -5.47
CA ILE A 286 -18.98 -5.80 -4.13
C ILE A 286 -18.18 -7.10 -4.00
N SER A 287 -18.32 -8.01 -4.96
CA SER A 287 -17.58 -9.28 -4.97
C SER A 287 -16.06 -9.10 -5.09
N PHE A 288 -15.60 -8.14 -5.91
CA PHE A 288 -14.18 -7.78 -6.01
C PHE A 288 -13.62 -7.32 -4.66
N PHE A 289 -14.28 -6.36 -4.00
CA PHE A 289 -13.81 -5.86 -2.71
C PHE A 289 -13.93 -6.89 -1.60
N LEU A 290 -14.96 -7.73 -1.61
CA LEU A 290 -15.04 -8.88 -0.70
C LEU A 290 -13.84 -9.81 -0.89
N PHE A 291 -13.49 -10.15 -2.13
CA PHE A 291 -12.35 -11.01 -2.43
C PHE A 291 -11.02 -10.40 -1.96
N LEU A 292 -10.73 -9.15 -2.35
CA LEU A 292 -9.54 -8.40 -1.95
C LEU A 292 -9.43 -8.27 -0.42
N LEU A 293 -10.50 -7.83 0.24
CA LEU A 293 -10.50 -7.55 1.68
C LEU A 293 -10.48 -8.82 2.50
N THR A 294 -11.14 -9.91 2.06
CA THR A 294 -11.11 -11.20 2.76
C THR A 294 -9.71 -11.77 2.77
N ILE A 295 -9.04 -11.83 1.61
CA ILE A 295 -7.65 -12.32 1.55
C ILE A 295 -6.73 -11.42 2.39
N SER A 296 -6.89 -10.10 2.30
CA SER A 296 -6.10 -9.15 3.10
C SER A 296 -6.30 -9.36 4.61
N PHE A 297 -7.55 -9.46 5.06
CA PHE A 297 -7.90 -9.65 6.46
C PHE A 297 -7.36 -10.98 7.00
N VAL A 298 -7.55 -12.08 6.28
CA VAL A 298 -7.01 -13.40 6.66
C VAL A 298 -5.49 -13.35 6.79
N LEU A 299 -4.78 -12.75 5.83
CA LEU A 299 -3.32 -12.63 5.89
C LEU A 299 -2.88 -11.78 7.09
N TYR A 300 -3.55 -10.67 7.34
CA TYR A 300 -3.20 -9.79 8.45
C TYR A 300 -3.44 -10.47 9.79
N CYS A 301 -4.57 -11.14 9.98
CA CYS A 301 -4.82 -11.98 11.14
C CYS A 301 -3.68 -12.98 11.34
N VAL A 302 -3.40 -13.83 10.34
CA VAL A 302 -2.40 -14.89 10.45
C VAL A 302 -1.02 -14.32 10.82
N TYR A 303 -0.54 -13.30 10.12
CA TYR A 303 0.80 -12.78 10.37
C TYR A 303 0.91 -11.92 11.64
N PHE A 304 -0.14 -11.17 11.99
CA PHE A 304 -0.15 -10.40 13.24
C PHE A 304 -0.19 -11.32 14.46
N PHE A 305 -1.01 -12.37 14.46
CA PHE A 305 -1.05 -13.36 15.53
C PHE A 305 0.25 -14.17 15.62
N GLN A 306 0.85 -14.52 14.48
CA GLN A 306 2.16 -15.19 14.49
C GLN A 306 3.28 -14.26 14.98
N GLY A 307 3.10 -12.93 14.92
CA GLY A 307 4.11 -11.94 15.27
C GLY A 307 5.20 -11.78 14.20
N LYS A 308 4.89 -12.08 12.94
CA LYS A 308 5.83 -12.00 11.81
C LYS A 308 5.79 -10.60 11.15
N THR A 309 5.87 -9.55 11.95
CA THR A 309 5.91 -8.14 11.51
C THR A 309 7.33 -7.55 11.49
N THR A 310 8.35 -8.41 11.54
CA THR A 310 9.76 -8.00 11.48
C THR A 310 10.22 -7.63 10.06
N THR A 311 9.39 -7.87 9.05
CA THR A 311 9.62 -7.49 7.66
C THR A 311 8.58 -6.48 7.17
N THR A 312 9.02 -5.47 6.44
CA THR A 312 8.16 -4.46 5.80
C THR A 312 7.44 -4.98 4.55
N ILE A 313 7.83 -6.17 4.08
CA ILE A 313 7.25 -6.86 2.95
C ILE A 313 6.39 -8.02 3.47
N ILE A 314 5.25 -8.27 2.84
CA ILE A 314 4.41 -9.39 3.24
C ILE A 314 5.18 -10.72 3.07
N PRO A 315 5.27 -11.59 4.09
CA PRO A 315 6.15 -12.77 4.02
C PRO A 315 5.86 -13.74 2.87
N CYS A 316 4.64 -13.72 2.33
CA CYS A 316 4.24 -14.55 1.19
C CYS A 316 4.44 -13.91 -0.19
N ILE A 317 5.04 -12.71 -0.30
CA ILE A 317 5.08 -11.98 -1.58
C ILE A 317 5.73 -12.78 -2.71
N SER A 318 6.76 -13.57 -2.39
CA SER A 318 7.51 -14.37 -3.36
C SER A 318 6.87 -15.73 -3.65
N LYS A 319 5.81 -16.12 -2.91
CA LYS A 319 5.15 -17.42 -3.06
C LYS A 319 4.25 -17.43 -4.29
N LEU A 320 4.22 -18.56 -5.00
CA LEU A 320 3.45 -18.70 -6.26
C LEU A 320 1.97 -18.35 -6.09
N TRP A 321 1.33 -18.82 -5.02
CA TRP A 321 -0.09 -18.56 -4.78
C TRP A 321 -0.41 -17.06 -4.63
N TYR A 322 0.51 -16.27 -4.05
CA TYR A 322 0.33 -14.82 -3.90
C TYR A 322 0.50 -14.09 -5.24
N LYS A 323 1.40 -14.59 -6.09
CA LYS A 323 1.54 -14.10 -7.48
C LYS A 323 0.26 -14.38 -8.27
N VAL A 324 -0.26 -15.60 -8.21
CA VAL A 324 -1.53 -15.99 -8.86
C VAL A 324 -2.67 -15.11 -8.35
N TYR A 325 -2.80 -14.92 -7.03
CA TYR A 325 -3.77 -13.98 -6.44
C TYR A 325 -3.65 -12.58 -7.03
N THR A 326 -2.44 -12.04 -7.14
CA THR A 326 -2.20 -10.71 -7.69
C THR A 326 -2.62 -10.63 -9.17
N PHE A 327 -2.30 -11.64 -9.97
CA PHE A 327 -2.75 -11.71 -11.38
C PHE A 327 -4.26 -11.79 -11.51
N LEU A 328 -4.92 -12.62 -10.68
CA LEU A 328 -6.37 -12.72 -10.64
C LEU A 328 -7.01 -11.38 -10.27
N LEU A 329 -6.42 -10.67 -9.31
CA LEU A 329 -6.92 -9.37 -8.86
C LEU A 329 -6.82 -8.30 -9.96
N VAL A 330 -5.67 -8.22 -10.66
CA VAL A 330 -5.50 -7.33 -11.81
C VAL A 330 -6.47 -7.69 -12.94
N GLY A 331 -6.62 -8.98 -13.25
CA GLY A 331 -7.58 -9.45 -14.26
C GLY A 331 -9.02 -9.07 -13.89
N TYR A 332 -9.40 -9.22 -12.62
CA TYR A 332 -10.72 -8.83 -12.12
C TYR A 332 -10.96 -7.32 -12.28
N MET A 333 -9.98 -6.48 -11.95
CA MET A 333 -10.07 -5.03 -12.15
C MET A 333 -10.36 -4.68 -13.61
N VAL A 334 -9.68 -5.33 -14.57
CA VAL A 334 -9.90 -5.11 -16.01
C VAL A 334 -11.30 -5.52 -16.43
N ILE A 335 -11.77 -6.70 -16.02
CA ILE A 335 -13.12 -7.19 -16.33
C ILE A 335 -14.18 -6.23 -15.78
N MET A 336 -14.00 -5.79 -14.54
CA MET A 336 -14.93 -4.86 -13.89
C MET A 336 -15.02 -3.51 -14.62
N ILE A 337 -13.88 -2.95 -15.06
CA ILE A 337 -13.87 -1.73 -15.88
C ILE A 337 -14.64 -1.94 -17.19
N ILE A 338 -14.40 -3.06 -17.88
CA ILE A 338 -15.08 -3.35 -19.16
C ILE A 338 -16.60 -3.44 -18.97
N VAL A 339 -17.05 -4.20 -17.97
CA VAL A 339 -18.49 -4.35 -17.68
C VAL A 339 -19.10 -3.02 -17.29
N ALA A 340 -18.45 -2.25 -16.43
CA ALA A 340 -18.95 -0.95 -16.02
C ALA A 340 -19.03 0.06 -17.17
N CYS A 341 -18.07 0.04 -18.10
CA CYS A 341 -18.14 0.86 -19.31
C CYS A 341 -19.32 0.48 -20.23
N ILE A 342 -19.71 -0.80 -20.24
CA ILE A 342 -20.87 -1.28 -21.01
C ILE A 342 -22.18 -0.87 -20.32
N GLU A 343 -22.25 -0.96 -18.99
CA GLU A 343 -23.47 -0.67 -18.23
C GLU A 343 -23.68 0.81 -17.93
N THR A 344 -22.64 1.64 -17.94
CA THR A 344 -22.78 3.05 -17.59
C THR A 344 -23.64 3.79 -18.61
N ASN A 345 -24.73 4.36 -18.08
CA ASN A 345 -25.68 5.19 -18.78
C ASN A 345 -25.69 6.59 -18.18
N LYS A 346 -26.10 7.57 -18.99
CA LYS A 346 -26.27 8.97 -18.59
C LYS A 346 -27.76 9.27 -18.47
N ASP A 347 -28.19 9.65 -17.27
CA ASP A 347 -29.56 10.09 -17.01
C ASP A 347 -29.83 11.46 -17.66
N PRO A 348 -31.11 11.81 -17.91
CA PRO A 348 -31.50 13.12 -18.45
C PRO A 348 -31.01 14.31 -17.61
N TRP A 349 -30.76 14.09 -16.31
CA TRP A 349 -30.20 15.09 -15.39
C TRP A 349 -28.67 15.13 -15.36
N GLY A 350 -28.00 14.38 -16.24
CA GLY A 350 -26.54 14.35 -16.35
C GLY A 350 -25.83 13.52 -15.28
N LYS A 351 -26.56 12.73 -14.48
CA LYS A 351 -25.99 11.75 -13.54
C LYS A 351 -25.65 10.45 -14.27
N TYR A 352 -24.58 9.79 -13.84
CA TYR A 352 -24.17 8.50 -14.38
C TYR A 352 -24.67 7.39 -13.46
N SER A 353 -25.27 6.35 -14.04
CA SER A 353 -25.77 5.18 -13.33
C SER A 353 -25.61 3.92 -14.20
N SER A 354 -25.50 2.75 -13.56
CA SER A 354 -25.40 1.43 -14.22
C SER A 354 -26.74 0.72 -14.23
#